data_AF-A0A8J5M9X1-F1
#
_entry.id   AF-A0A8J5M9X1-F1
#
_cell.length_a   1.000
_cell.length_b   1.000
_cell.length_c   1.000
_cell.angle_alpha   90.00
_cell.angle_beta   90.00
_cell.angle_gamma   90.00
#
_symmetry.space_group_name_H-M   'P 1'
#
loop_
_entity.id
_entity.type
_entity.pdbx_description
1 polymer ?
#
loop_
_entity_poly.entity_id
_entity_poly.type
_entity_poly.pdbx_seq_one_letter_code
_entity_poly.pdbx_strand_id
1 'polypeptide(L)'
;MEGKIESVQVFGRKKNATAVAYCKRGHGLIKVNGTPIELVEPEILRVKTYEPVLLLGQQHVDEASKKEIKDILLAYDRTLLVADPRRCEAKKFGGASARARFQKSYR
;
A
#
# COMPACT_ATOMS: atom_id res chain seq x y z
N MET A 1 14.77 2.65 -34.43
CA MET A 1 13.65 1.78 -34.04
C MET A 1 13.62 1.74 -32.52
N GLU A 2 12.82 2.60 -31.89
CA GLU A 2 12.68 2.59 -30.43
C GLU A 2 11.85 1.38 -30.02
N GLY A 3 12.49 0.42 -29.35
CA GLY A 3 11.79 -0.68 -28.71
C GLY A 3 10.89 -0.13 -27.61
N LYS A 4 9.62 -0.54 -27.60
CA LYS A 4 8.65 -0.18 -26.57
C LYS A 4 9.19 -0.63 -25.21
N ILE A 5 9.33 0.30 -24.26
CA ILE A 5 9.81 -0.04 -22.92
C ILE A 5 8.73 -0.88 -22.23
N GLU A 6 9.05 -2.11 -21.86
CA GLU A 6 8.20 -2.95 -21.03
C GLU A 6 8.14 -2.35 -19.62
N SER A 7 6.96 -1.80 -19.28
CA SER A 7 6.69 -1.25 -17.96
C SER A 7 5.28 -1.56 -17.50
N VAL A 8 5.12 -1.60 -16.18
CA VAL A 8 3.84 -1.83 -15.51
C VAL A 8 3.65 -0.72 -14.49
N GLN A 9 2.47 -0.10 -14.52
CA GLN A 9 2.07 0.92 -13.56
C GLN A 9 0.86 0.43 -12.77
N VAL A 10 0.98 0.43 -11.45
CA VAL A 10 -0.11 0.06 -10.53
C VAL A 10 -0.27 1.10 -9.45
N PHE A 11 -1.42 1.10 -8.78
CA PHE A 11 -1.69 1.99 -7.66
C PHE A 11 -2.16 1.21 -6.43
N GLY A 12 -1.73 1.66 -5.25
CA GLY A 12 -2.23 1.23 -3.96
C GLY A 12 -2.99 2.36 -3.28
N ARG A 13 -4.14 2.07 -2.65
CA ARG A 13 -4.96 3.07 -1.95
C ARG A 13 -5.14 2.68 -0.49
N LYS A 14 -4.95 3.65 0.41
CA LYS A 14 -5.26 3.51 1.84
C LYS A 14 -5.80 4.83 2.37
N LYS A 15 -7.06 4.85 2.83
CA LYS A 15 -7.76 6.10 3.17
C LYS A 15 -7.60 7.10 2.02
N ASN A 16 -7.11 8.31 2.28
CA ASN A 16 -6.90 9.34 1.25
C ASN A 16 -5.55 9.20 0.54
N ALA A 17 -4.65 8.34 1.01
CA ALA A 17 -3.34 8.15 0.41
C ALA A 17 -3.43 7.24 -0.81
N THR A 18 -2.79 7.67 -1.89
CA THR A 18 -2.64 6.91 -3.13
C THR A 18 -1.15 6.82 -3.47
N ALA A 19 -0.60 5.61 -3.47
CA ALA A 19 0.77 5.35 -3.92
C ALA A 19 0.72 4.80 -5.34
N VAL A 20 1.63 5.25 -6.20
CA VAL A 20 1.76 4.78 -7.58
C VAL A 20 3.11 4.09 -7.71
N ALA A 21 3.10 2.80 -8.05
CA ALA A 21 4.29 2.03 -8.29
C ALA A 21 4.50 1.88 -9.81
N TYR A 22 5.71 2.22 -10.26
CA TYR A 22 6.12 2.11 -11.64
C TYR A 22 7.29 1.14 -11.74
N CYS A 23 7.06 0.01 -12.38
CA CYS A 23 8.05 -1.04 -12.56
C CYS A 23 8.49 -1.06 -14.02
N LYS A 24 9.80 -1.06 -14.25
CA LYS A 24 10.43 -1.20 -15.57
C LYS A 24 11.57 -2.20 -15.47
N ARG A 25 11.93 -2.85 -16.57
CA ARG A 25 13.09 -3.75 -16.62
C ARG A 25 14.37 -3.00 -16.21
N GLY A 26 15.15 -3.57 -15.29
CA GLY A 26 16.37 -2.93 -14.76
C GLY A 26 17.02 -3.72 -13.62
N HIS A 27 17.93 -3.06 -12.89
CA HIS A 27 18.83 -3.68 -11.90
C HIS A 27 18.24 -3.87 -10.48
N GLY A 28 16.92 -3.78 -10.31
CA GLY A 28 16.28 -4.00 -9.00
C GLY A 28 16.35 -2.82 -8.01
N LEU A 29 16.70 -1.62 -8.46
CA LEU A 29 16.73 -0.42 -7.61
C LEU A 29 15.30 0.07 -7.29
N ILE A 30 14.93 0.04 -6.00
CA ILE A 30 13.62 0.50 -5.51
C ILE A 30 13.76 1.91 -4.89
N LYS A 31 12.94 2.84 -5.36
CA LYS A 31 12.88 4.22 -4.87
C LYS A 31 11.46 4.62 -4.51
N VAL A 32 11.32 5.42 -3.46
CA VAL A 32 10.06 6.04 -3.04
C VAL A 32 10.26 7.56 -3.12
N ASN A 33 9.46 8.23 -3.96
CA ASN A 33 9.54 9.69 -4.17
C ASN A 33 10.95 10.21 -4.55
N GLY A 34 11.73 9.39 -5.28
CA GLY A 34 13.10 9.74 -5.70
C GLY A 34 14.19 9.33 -4.70
N THR A 35 13.83 9.04 -3.46
CA THR A 35 14.75 8.57 -2.41
C THR A 35 14.83 7.04 -2.42
N PRO A 36 16.02 6.42 -2.25
CA PRO A 36 16.14 4.98 -2.05
C PRO A 36 15.29 4.48 -0.88
N ILE A 37 14.74 3.27 -0.98
CA ILE A 37 13.85 2.70 0.05
C ILE A 37 14.50 2.58 1.44
N GLU A 38 15.84 2.46 1.49
CA GLU A 38 16.66 2.42 2.72
C GLU A 38 16.62 3.73 3.51
N LEU A 39 16.41 4.85 2.81
CA LEU A 39 16.47 6.20 3.36
C LEU A 39 15.08 6.82 3.49
N VAL A 40 14.02 6.02 3.46
CA VAL A 40 12.65 6.51 3.68
C VAL A 40 12.50 6.93 5.14
N GLU A 41 12.00 8.15 5.33
CA GLU A 41 11.64 8.68 6.64
C GLU A 41 10.11 8.68 6.81
N PRO A 42 9.62 8.42 8.03
CA PRO A 42 10.32 8.02 9.26
C PRO A 42 10.76 6.54 9.27
N GLU A 43 11.74 6.21 10.13
CA GLU A 43 12.35 4.87 10.26
C GLU A 43 11.35 3.74 10.45
N ILE A 44 10.29 3.99 11.24
CA ILE A 44 9.25 3.00 11.53
C ILE A 44 8.51 2.58 10.24
N LEU A 45 8.35 3.49 9.27
CA LEU A 45 7.71 3.16 8.00
C LEU A 45 8.59 2.33 7.09
N ARG A 46 9.92 2.32 7.28
CA ARG A 46 10.83 1.52 6.45
C ARG A 46 10.46 0.04 6.52
N VAL A 47 10.20 -0.47 7.72
CA VAL A 47 9.80 -1.86 7.93
C VAL A 47 8.58 -2.19 7.07
N LYS A 48 7.56 -1.31 7.04
CA LYS A 48 6.35 -1.53 6.26
C LYS A 48 6.60 -1.47 4.75
N THR A 49 7.50 -0.62 4.28
CA THR A 49 7.88 -0.59 2.86
C THR A 49 8.70 -1.80 2.44
N TYR A 50 9.48 -2.39 3.35
CA TYR A 50 10.34 -3.55 3.09
C TYR A 50 9.64 -4.89 3.16
N GLU A 51 8.50 -5.00 3.84
CA GLU A 51 7.71 -6.24 3.95
C GLU A 51 7.60 -7.04 2.64
N PRO A 52 7.14 -6.48 1.50
CA PRO A 52 7.00 -7.27 0.27
C PRO A 52 8.35 -7.77 -0.26
N VAL A 53 9.43 -7.01 -0.05
CA VAL A 53 10.78 -7.41 -0.48
C VAL A 53 11.32 -8.53 0.40
N LEU A 54 11.10 -8.44 1.71
CA LEU A 54 11.56 -9.45 2.67
C LEU A 54 10.80 -10.78 2.52
N LEU A 55 9.50 -10.74 2.20
CA LEU A 55 8.68 -11.93 2.02
C LEU A 55 9.02 -12.70 0.72
N LEU A 56 9.33 -11.98 -0.36
CA LEU A 56 9.54 -12.58 -1.67
C LEU A 56 11.02 -12.85 -1.98
N GLY A 57 11.95 -12.16 -1.29
CA GLY A 57 13.37 -12.21 -1.60
C GLY A 57 13.73 -11.46 -2.90
N GLN A 58 14.99 -11.54 -3.31
CA GLN A 58 15.54 -10.83 -4.48
C GLN A 58 15.52 -11.66 -5.78
N GLN A 59 14.70 -12.71 -5.86
CA GLN A 59 14.71 -13.60 -7.02
C GLN A 59 13.90 -13.05 -8.19
N HIS A 60 14.38 -13.30 -9.41
CA HIS A 60 13.61 -13.04 -10.63
C HIS A 60 12.47 -14.05 -10.70
N VAL A 61 11.24 -13.56 -10.85
CA VAL A 61 10.03 -14.37 -10.80
C VAL A 61 9.32 -14.34 -12.15
N ASP A 62 9.12 -15.53 -12.69
CA ASP A 62 8.40 -15.77 -13.93
C ASP A 62 6.88 -15.83 -13.69
N GLU A 63 6.10 -15.89 -14.77
CA GLU A 63 4.63 -15.90 -14.70
C GLU A 63 4.07 -17.10 -13.93
N ALA A 64 4.79 -18.23 -13.94
CA ALA A 64 4.45 -19.42 -13.16
C ALA A 64 4.43 -19.17 -11.64
N SER A 65 5.32 -18.31 -11.14
CA SER A 65 5.45 -18.01 -9.70
C SER A 65 4.40 -17.03 -9.19
N LYS A 66 3.61 -16.40 -10.07
CA LYS A 66 2.63 -15.37 -9.68
C LYS A 66 1.61 -15.86 -8.64
N LYS A 67 1.20 -17.12 -8.76
CA LYS A 67 0.24 -17.74 -7.82
C LYS A 67 0.87 -17.90 -6.43
N GLU A 68 2.09 -18.41 -6.36
CA GLU A 68 2.83 -18.62 -5.12
C GLU A 68 3.08 -17.31 -4.39
N ILE A 69 3.55 -16.29 -5.11
CA ILE A 69 3.76 -14.92 -4.59
C ILE A 69 2.47 -14.39 -3.98
N LYS A 70 1.35 -14.53 -4.70
CA LYS A 70 0.05 -14.05 -4.24
C LYS A 70 -0.38 -14.76 -2.96
N ASP A 71 -0.20 -16.07 -2.90
CA ASP A 71 -0.59 -16.88 -1.74
C ASP A 71 0.26 -16.54 -0.51
N ILE A 72 1.57 -16.33 -0.68
CA ILE A 72 2.48 -15.88 0.40
C ILE A 72 2.06 -14.49 0.92
N LEU A 73 1.82 -13.54 0.03
CA LEU A 73 1.44 -12.18 0.42
C LEU A 73 0.07 -12.15 1.11
N LEU A 74 -0.91 -12.93 0.63
CA LEU A 74 -2.23 -13.03 1.24
C LEU A 74 -2.20 -13.70 2.61
N ALA A 75 -1.32 -14.69 2.80
CA ALA A 75 -1.14 -15.36 4.08
C ALA A 75 -0.55 -14.42 5.15
N TYR A 76 0.32 -13.49 4.75
CA TYR A 76 0.90 -12.50 5.66
C TYR A 76 -0.06 -11.33 5.96
N ASP A 77 -0.43 -10.55 4.94
CA ASP A 77 -1.29 -9.37 5.10
C ASP A 77 -2.09 -9.10 3.82
N ARG A 78 -3.41 -9.30 3.88
CA ARG A 78 -4.34 -9.04 2.78
C ARG A 78 -4.25 -7.60 2.24
N THR A 79 -3.88 -6.63 3.08
CA THR A 79 -3.81 -5.21 2.68
C THR A 79 -2.65 -4.89 1.74
N LEU A 80 -1.68 -5.80 1.58
CA LEU A 80 -0.61 -5.66 0.59
C LEU A 80 -1.12 -5.79 -0.86
N LEU A 81 -2.22 -6.52 -1.08
CA LEU A 81 -2.81 -6.74 -2.39
C LEU A 81 -4.18 -6.10 -2.56
N VAL A 82 -4.99 -6.05 -1.51
CA VAL A 82 -6.37 -5.55 -1.56
C VAL A 82 -6.50 -4.31 -0.68
N ALA A 83 -6.98 -3.21 -1.25
CA ALA A 83 -7.19 -1.97 -0.50
C ALA A 83 -8.26 -2.13 0.59
N ASP A 84 -8.04 -1.52 1.77
CA ASP A 84 -9.03 -1.43 2.83
C ASP A 84 -10.15 -0.43 2.42
N PRO A 85 -11.41 -0.89 2.29
CA PRO A 85 -12.51 -0.03 1.84
C PRO A 85 -12.99 0.96 2.92
N ARG A 86 -12.59 0.80 4.19
CA ARG A 86 -13.13 1.60 5.30
C ARG A 86 -12.75 3.08 5.16
N ARG A 87 -13.75 3.97 5.20
CA ARG A 87 -13.59 5.44 5.16
C ARG A 87 -14.10 6.07 6.46
N CYS A 88 -13.68 7.31 6.74
CA CYS A 88 -14.21 8.05 7.88
C CYS A 88 -15.67 8.41 7.60
N GLU A 89 -16.56 8.11 8.55
CA GLU A 89 -17.97 8.46 8.44
C GLU A 89 -18.17 9.97 8.63
N ALA A 90 -19.11 10.55 7.88
CA ALA A 90 -19.42 11.97 8.00
C ALA A 90 -20.10 12.30 9.34
N LYS A 91 -19.73 13.44 9.95
CA LYS A 91 -20.39 13.99 11.15
C LYS A 91 -21.88 14.24 10.88
N LYS A 92 -22.73 13.98 11.87
CA LYS A 92 -24.16 14.29 11.84
C LYS A 92 -24.50 15.40 12.85
N PHE A 93 -25.52 16.22 12.57
CA PHE A 93 -25.99 17.27 13.48
C PHE A 93 -26.46 16.67 14.82
N GLY A 94 -26.42 17.44 15.92
CA GLY A 94 -26.87 16.96 17.24
C GLY A 94 -25.81 16.17 18.03
N GLY A 95 -24.53 16.35 17.70
CA GLY A 95 -23.42 15.81 18.46
C GLY A 95 -22.06 16.22 17.89
N ALA A 96 -20.99 15.83 18.58
CA ALA A 96 -19.62 16.22 18.24
C ALA A 96 -19.02 15.40 17.07
N SER A 97 -19.44 14.14 16.90
CA SER A 97 -18.82 13.19 15.94
C SER A 97 -19.87 12.48 15.08
N ALA A 98 -19.43 11.53 14.24
CA ALA A 98 -20.32 10.75 13.38
C ALA A 98 -21.42 9.99 14.14
N ARG A 99 -21.12 9.55 15.37
CA ARG A 99 -22.03 8.72 16.20
C ARG A 99 -22.38 9.34 17.56
N ALA A 100 -21.46 10.11 18.17
CA ALA A 100 -21.70 10.69 19.49
C ALA A 100 -22.84 11.73 19.43
N ARG A 101 -23.68 11.77 20.47
CA ARG A 101 -24.75 12.74 20.66
C ARG A 101 -24.51 13.59 21.90
N PHE A 102 -25.03 14.81 21.91
CA PHE A 102 -24.99 15.63 23.14
C PHE A 102 -25.83 14.96 24.23
N GLN A 103 -25.35 15.02 25.47
CA GLN A 103 -26.06 14.49 26.62
C GLN A 103 -27.39 15.24 26.81
N LYS A 104 -28.47 14.50 27.06
CA LYS A 104 -29.78 15.06 27.39
C LYS A 104 -29.92 15.18 28.91
N SER A 105 -30.53 16.26 29.38
CA SER A 105 -31.00 16.40 30.76
C SER A 105 -32.52 16.24 30.80
N TYR A 106 -33.02 15.60 31.85
CA TYR A 106 -34.45 15.42 32.12
C TYR A 106 -34.78 16.09 33.46
N ARG A 107 -36.01 16.57 33.60
CA ARG A 107 -36.56 17.15 34.83
C ARG A 107 -37.64 16.25 35.38
#